data_AF-A0A959WWP2-F1
#
_entry.id   AF-A0A959WWP2-F1
#
_cell.length_a   1.000
_cell.length_b   1.000
_cell.length_c   1.000
_cell.angle_alpha   90.00
_cell.angle_beta   90.00
_cell.angle_gamma   90.00
#
_symmetry.space_group_name_H-M   'P 1'
#
loop_
_entity.id
_entity.type
_entity.pdbx_description
1 polymer ?
#
loop_
_entity_poly.entity_id
_entity_poly.type
_entity_poly.pdbx_seq_one_letter_code
_entity_poly.pdbx_strand_id
1 'polypeptide(L)'
;MNRAGDATVARERPVPLGDPLLEAEPGRLKSAGPLISAIVEDASTLMRQEVALAKAEVRQSAQQAGKGAGMMAGAAQGAQFALLFLSVALWWALGAGADWGLGWSALVVAVLWGLIAAALALAGKSALRDVGVPRTVETAKKIPTAMKGEEAAL
;
A
#
# COMPACT_ATOMS: atom_id res chain seq x y z
N MET A 1 48.57 71.63 -2.51
CA MET A 1 48.28 71.52 -3.96
C MET A 1 46.90 70.89 -4.09
N ASN A 2 45.80 71.65 -4.10
CA ASN A 2 45.28 72.58 -5.11
C ASN A 2 44.68 71.87 -6.35
N ARG A 3 43.34 71.99 -6.49
CA ARG A 3 42.53 72.22 -7.71
C ARG A 3 41.11 71.69 -7.40
N ALA A 4 40.13 72.50 -6.99
CA ALA A 4 39.44 73.58 -7.69
C ALA A 4 38.75 73.12 -8.99
N GLY A 5 37.41 73.11 -8.95
CA GLY A 5 36.55 73.24 -10.14
C GLY A 5 35.95 71.93 -10.65
N ASP A 6 34.70 71.66 -10.29
CA ASP A 6 33.59 71.81 -11.26
C ASP A 6 32.26 71.71 -10.50
N ALA A 7 31.56 72.85 -10.42
CA ALA A 7 30.18 72.94 -10.00
C ALA A 7 29.31 72.77 -11.24
N THR A 8 29.13 71.53 -11.69
CA THR A 8 28.10 71.19 -12.66
C THR A 8 26.76 71.09 -11.94
N VAL A 9 26.06 72.23 -11.91
CA VAL A 9 24.64 72.33 -11.61
C VAL A 9 23.88 71.42 -12.59
N ALA A 10 23.61 70.19 -12.16
CA ALA A 10 22.72 69.28 -12.86
C ALA A 10 21.31 69.88 -12.80
N ARG A 11 20.85 70.39 -13.93
CA ARG A 11 19.48 70.89 -14.13
C ARG A 11 18.48 69.80 -13.73
N GLU A 12 17.69 70.07 -12.70
CA GLU A 12 16.45 69.34 -12.48
C GLU A 12 15.53 69.60 -13.68
N ARG A 13 15.32 68.55 -14.49
CA ARG A 13 14.29 68.58 -15.52
C ARG A 13 12.94 68.47 -14.82
N PRO A 14 11.92 69.25 -15.21
CA PRO A 14 10.57 69.04 -14.71
C PRO A 14 10.16 67.61 -15.09
N VAL A 15 9.87 66.79 -14.08
CA VAL A 15 9.18 65.51 -14.27
C VAL A 15 7.83 65.88 -14.89
N PRO A 16 7.54 65.48 -16.13
CA PRO A 16 6.20 65.63 -16.65
C PRO A 16 5.33 64.75 -15.76
N LEU A 17 4.51 65.35 -14.90
CA LEU A 17 3.28 64.74 -14.42
C LEU A 17 2.34 64.65 -15.61
N GLY A 18 2.72 63.80 -16.57
CA GLY A 18 1.81 63.18 -17.51
C GLY A 18 1.49 61.84 -16.91
N ASP A 19 0.33 61.78 -16.28
CA ASP A 19 -0.21 60.71 -15.46
C ASP A 19 -0.01 59.35 -16.16
N PRO A 20 0.98 58.52 -15.76
CA PRO A 20 1.12 57.19 -16.34
C PRO A 20 0.03 56.23 -15.82
N LEU A 21 -0.88 56.73 -14.98
CA LEU A 21 -1.87 55.94 -14.26
C LEU A 21 -3.24 55.88 -14.97
N LEU A 22 -3.43 56.56 -16.11
CA LEU A 22 -4.71 56.58 -16.83
C LEU A 22 -4.71 55.89 -18.20
N GLU A 23 -3.62 55.25 -18.61
CA GLU A 23 -3.66 54.22 -19.66
C GLU A 23 -3.53 52.83 -19.03
N ALA A 24 -4.49 52.51 -18.14
CA ALA A 24 -4.78 51.12 -17.86
C ALA A 24 -5.39 50.52 -19.14
N GLU A 25 -4.52 50.07 -20.04
CA GLU A 25 -4.85 49.26 -21.22
C GLU A 25 -6.00 48.29 -20.85
N PRO A 26 -7.19 48.42 -21.48
CA PRO A 26 -8.37 47.59 -21.17
C PRO A 26 -8.17 46.08 -21.45
N GLY A 27 -6.94 45.65 -21.76
CA GLY A 27 -6.49 44.26 -21.87
C GLY A 27 -5.90 43.65 -20.59
N ARG A 28 -5.50 44.42 -19.57
CA ARG A 28 -4.82 43.85 -18.37
C ARG A 28 -5.75 43.07 -17.43
N LEU A 29 -7.06 43.35 -17.49
CA LEU A 29 -8.09 42.53 -16.82
C LEU A 29 -8.51 41.32 -17.67
N LYS A 30 -8.23 41.32 -18.98
CA LYS A 30 -8.43 40.15 -19.86
C LYS A 30 -7.34 39.08 -19.68
N SER A 31 -6.24 39.38 -18.99
CA SER A 31 -5.08 38.48 -18.84
C SER A 31 -5.07 37.61 -17.57
N ALA A 32 -6.08 37.72 -16.69
CA ALA A 32 -6.20 36.83 -15.51
C ALA A 32 -6.75 35.43 -15.87
N GLY A 33 -7.58 35.33 -16.92
CA GLY A 33 -8.14 34.06 -17.40
C GLY A 33 -7.09 33.04 -17.84
N PRO A 34 -6.08 33.43 -18.65
CA PRO A 34 -4.98 32.54 -19.04
C PRO A 34 -4.14 32.01 -17.87
N LEU A 35 -3.92 32.82 -16.82
CA LEU A 35 -3.13 32.41 -15.65
C LEU A 35 -3.90 31.42 -14.77
N ILE A 36 -5.19 31.66 -14.55
CA ILE A 36 -6.06 30.71 -13.82
C ILE A 36 -6.16 29.40 -14.61
N SER A 37 -6.30 29.47 -15.94
CA SER A 37 -6.30 28.28 -16.80
C SER A 37 -5.01 27.49 -16.68
N ALA A 38 -3.84 28.15 -16.65
CA ALA A 38 -2.55 27.49 -16.47
C ALA A 38 -2.43 26.80 -15.11
N ILE A 39 -2.87 27.44 -14.03
CA ILE A 39 -2.84 26.84 -12.67
C ILE A 39 -3.76 25.62 -12.58
N VAL A 40 -4.95 25.67 -13.20
CA VAL A 40 -5.88 24.52 -13.24
C VAL A 40 -5.31 23.37 -14.07
N GLU A 41 -4.64 23.67 -15.18
CA GLU A 41 -3.94 22.69 -16.02
C GLU A 41 -2.81 22.00 -15.25
N ASP A 42 -2.00 22.78 -14.52
CA ASP A 42 -0.90 22.28 -13.69
C ASP A 42 -1.41 21.43 -12.52
N ALA A 43 -2.44 21.90 -11.81
CA ALA A 43 -3.07 21.14 -10.73
C ALA A 43 -3.67 19.81 -11.24
N SER A 44 -4.31 19.83 -12.41
CA SER A 44 -4.83 18.63 -13.07
C SER A 44 -3.69 17.66 -13.45
N THR A 45 -2.54 18.20 -13.83
CA THR A 45 -1.35 17.43 -14.19
C THR A 45 -0.72 16.76 -12.96
N LEU A 46 -0.58 17.48 -11.85
CA LEU A 46 -0.13 16.92 -10.57
C LEU A 46 -1.08 15.83 -10.07
N MET A 47 -2.40 16.05 -10.11
CA MET A 47 -3.38 15.04 -9.69
C MET A 47 -3.25 13.74 -10.50
N ARG A 48 -3.07 13.85 -11.82
CA ARG A 48 -2.81 12.68 -12.68
C ARG A 48 -1.48 12.00 -12.35
N GLN A 49 -0.45 12.75 -11.99
CA GLN A 49 0.84 12.22 -11.58
C GLN A 49 0.77 11.49 -10.24
N GLU A 50 0.09 12.05 -9.24
CA GLU A 50 -0.13 11.39 -7.94
C GLU A 50 -0.91 10.09 -8.10
N VAL A 51 -1.96 10.07 -8.92
CA VAL A 51 -2.69 8.83 -9.23
C VAL A 51 -1.79 7.84 -9.97
N ALA A 52 -0.99 8.29 -10.93
CA ALA A 52 -0.05 7.43 -11.65
C ALA A 52 1.02 6.85 -10.72
N LEU A 53 1.52 7.65 -9.79
CA LEU A 53 2.52 7.27 -8.80
C LEU A 53 1.94 6.28 -7.79
N ALA A 54 0.79 6.59 -7.19
CA ALA A 54 0.09 5.69 -6.29
C ALA A 54 -0.22 4.35 -6.96
N LYS A 55 -0.63 4.38 -8.24
CA LYS A 55 -0.83 3.15 -9.02
C LYS A 55 0.47 2.38 -9.24
N ALA A 56 1.58 3.06 -9.49
CA ALA A 56 2.90 2.43 -9.62
C ALA A 56 3.35 1.81 -8.30
N GLU A 57 3.19 2.51 -7.17
CA GLU A 57 3.54 2.02 -5.84
C GLU A 57 2.68 0.82 -5.44
N VAL A 58 1.36 0.89 -5.61
CA VAL A 58 0.46 -0.24 -5.38
C VAL A 58 0.86 -1.44 -6.25
N ARG A 59 1.20 -1.22 -7.53
CA ARG A 59 1.66 -2.29 -8.42
C ARG A 59 2.98 -2.90 -7.95
N GLN A 60 3.94 -2.08 -7.54
CA GLN A 60 5.23 -2.53 -7.03
C GLN A 60 5.06 -3.32 -5.72
N SER A 61 4.27 -2.80 -4.79
CA SER A 61 3.94 -3.50 -3.53
C SER A 61 3.20 -4.81 -3.81
N ALA A 62 2.24 -4.83 -4.73
CA ALA A 62 1.54 -6.06 -5.14
C ALA A 62 2.47 -7.09 -5.77
N GLN A 63 3.44 -6.66 -6.59
CA GLN A 63 4.45 -7.56 -7.16
C GLN A 63 5.38 -8.15 -6.11
N GLN A 64 5.86 -7.32 -5.17
CA GLN A 64 6.73 -7.78 -4.09
C GLN A 64 5.98 -8.72 -3.14
N ALA A 65 4.77 -8.34 -2.72
CA ALA A 65 3.91 -9.18 -1.92
C ALA A 65 3.57 -10.49 -2.65
N GLY A 66 3.26 -10.43 -3.96
CA GLY A 66 2.98 -11.61 -4.78
C GLY A 66 4.18 -12.55 -4.91
N LYS A 67 5.39 -12.01 -5.11
CA LYS A 67 6.63 -12.80 -5.12
C LYS A 67 6.87 -13.46 -3.76
N GLY A 68 6.74 -12.71 -2.68
CA GLY A 68 6.89 -13.23 -1.31
C GLY A 68 5.88 -14.34 -1.02
N ALA A 69 4.59 -14.10 -1.31
CA ALA A 69 3.54 -15.10 -1.16
C ALA A 69 3.80 -16.35 -2.01
N GLY A 70 4.24 -16.18 -3.26
CA GLY A 70 4.62 -17.30 -4.14
C GLY A 70 5.80 -18.11 -3.59
N MET A 71 6.84 -17.45 -3.07
CA MET A 71 7.97 -18.12 -2.41
C MET A 71 7.53 -18.88 -1.17
N MET A 72 6.67 -18.30 -0.33
CA MET A 72 6.15 -18.96 0.87
C MET A 72 5.28 -20.17 0.52
N ALA A 73 4.43 -20.06 -0.50
CA ALA A 73 3.62 -21.18 -0.99
C ALA A 73 4.52 -22.29 -1.56
N GLY A 74 5.53 -21.92 -2.35
CA GLY A 74 6.52 -22.87 -2.87
C GLY A 74 7.32 -23.56 -1.75
N ALA A 75 7.75 -22.80 -0.74
CA ALA A 75 8.45 -23.34 0.42
C ALA A 75 7.57 -24.30 1.23
N ALA A 76 6.29 -23.96 1.44
CA ALA A 76 5.34 -24.84 2.11
C ALA A 76 5.15 -26.16 1.36
N GLN A 77 4.99 -26.10 0.03
CA GLN A 77 4.87 -27.30 -0.80
C GLN A 77 6.18 -28.11 -0.83
N GLY A 78 7.33 -27.46 -0.92
CA GLY A 78 8.64 -28.11 -0.85
C GLY A 78 8.86 -28.81 0.49
N ALA A 79 8.50 -28.14 1.59
CA ALA A 79 8.55 -28.72 2.93
C ALA A 79 7.62 -29.94 3.06
N GLN A 80 6.43 -29.90 2.45
CA GLN A 80 5.51 -31.04 2.44
C GLN A 80 6.13 -32.27 1.75
N PHE A 81 6.77 -32.09 0.58
CA PHE A 81 7.49 -33.20 -0.08
C PHE A 81 8.70 -33.69 0.71
N ALA A 82 9.47 -32.78 1.31
CA ALA A 82 10.59 -33.17 2.16
C ALA A 82 10.12 -34.02 3.35
N LEU A 83 9.03 -33.61 4.02
CA LEU A 83 8.41 -34.36 5.11
C LEU A 83 7.87 -35.72 4.66
N LEU A 84 7.26 -35.79 3.46
CA LEU A 84 6.84 -37.06 2.87
C LEU A 84 8.02 -38.03 2.69
N PHE A 85 9.11 -37.57 2.07
CA PHE A 85 10.29 -38.41 1.85
C PHE A 85 10.99 -38.79 3.16
N LEU A 86 11.08 -37.86 4.13
CA LEU A 86 11.56 -38.17 5.47
C LEU A 86 10.70 -39.22 6.16
N SER A 87 9.38 -39.19 5.96
CA SER A 87 8.46 -40.18 6.54
C SER A 87 8.67 -41.57 5.93
N VAL A 88 8.86 -41.66 4.61
CA VAL A 88 9.17 -42.92 3.93
C VAL A 88 10.54 -43.44 4.36
N ALA A 89 11.54 -42.57 4.46
CA ALA A 89 12.86 -42.93 4.94
C ALA A 89 12.82 -43.43 6.38
N LEU A 90 12.08 -42.75 7.28
CA LEU A 90 11.90 -43.16 8.66
C LEU A 90 11.19 -44.51 8.76
N TRP A 91 10.13 -44.71 7.98
CA TRP A 91 9.43 -46.00 7.90
C TRP A 91 10.42 -47.11 7.53
N TRP A 92 11.16 -46.94 6.43
CA TRP A 92 12.16 -47.92 6.01
C TRP A 92 13.26 -48.15 7.05
N ALA A 93 13.78 -47.09 7.67
CA ALA A 93 14.82 -47.19 8.69
C ALA A 93 14.35 -47.98 9.91
N LEU A 94 13.13 -47.71 10.39
CA LEU A 94 12.52 -48.45 11.51
C LEU A 94 12.23 -49.91 11.14
N GLY A 95 11.77 -50.16 9.91
CA GLY A 95 11.39 -51.50 9.47
C GLY A 95 12.56 -52.40 9.10
N ALA A 96 13.68 -51.82 8.66
CA ALA A 96 14.89 -52.56 8.32
C ALA A 96 15.70 -52.95 9.56
N GLY A 97 15.66 -52.13 10.62
CA GLY A 97 16.44 -52.33 11.85
C GLY A 97 15.72 -53.11 12.95
N ALA A 98 14.47 -53.55 12.73
CA ALA A 98 13.66 -54.10 13.80
C ALA A 98 12.89 -55.37 13.42
N ASP A 99 12.84 -56.33 14.35
CA ASP A 99 12.34 -57.69 14.14
C ASP A 99 10.83 -57.77 13.78
N TRP A 100 10.08 -56.71 14.03
CA TRP A 100 8.64 -56.61 13.76
C TRP A 100 8.29 -56.15 12.33
N GLY A 101 9.27 -55.78 11.51
CA GLY A 101 9.09 -55.48 10.08
C GLY A 101 8.40 -54.16 9.73
N LEU A 102 8.15 -53.97 8.43
CA LEU A 102 7.64 -52.71 7.85
C LEU A 102 6.21 -52.36 8.30
N GLY A 103 5.34 -53.34 8.56
CA GLY A 103 3.94 -53.09 8.94
C GLY A 103 3.81 -52.30 10.24
N TRP A 104 4.52 -52.72 11.30
CA TRP A 104 4.52 -52.02 12.60
C TRP A 104 5.24 -50.68 12.53
N SER A 105 6.25 -50.56 11.68
CA SER A 105 6.95 -49.30 11.44
C SER A 105 6.03 -48.23 10.83
N ALA A 106 5.12 -48.63 9.94
CA ALA A 106 4.09 -47.75 9.38
C ALA A 106 3.19 -47.16 10.48
N LEU A 107 2.77 -48.00 11.43
CA LEU A 107 1.90 -47.59 12.54
C LEU A 107 2.60 -46.56 13.45
N VAL A 108 3.89 -46.75 13.74
CA VAL A 108 4.68 -45.80 14.52
C VAL A 108 4.75 -44.44 13.82
N VAL A 109 5.05 -44.42 12.52
CA VAL A 109 5.11 -43.17 11.73
C VAL A 109 3.73 -42.51 11.66
N ALA A 110 2.66 -43.29 11.52
CA ALA A 110 1.29 -42.78 11.51
C ALA A 110 0.90 -42.13 12.86
N VAL A 111 1.23 -42.77 13.99
CA VAL A 111 0.99 -42.20 15.32
C VAL A 111 1.78 -40.91 15.52
N LEU A 112 3.06 -40.87 15.10
CA LEU A 112 3.88 -39.67 15.16
C LEU A 112 3.22 -38.49 14.44
N TRP A 113 2.77 -38.69 13.20
CA TRP A 113 2.07 -37.66 12.44
C TRP A 113 0.71 -37.29 13.04
N GLY A 114 -0.02 -38.26 13.60
CA GLY A 114 -1.26 -38.00 14.32
C GLY A 114 -1.07 -37.05 15.51
N LEU A 115 0.01 -37.25 16.28
CA LEU A 115 0.36 -36.35 17.39
C LEU A 115 0.74 -34.95 16.92
N ILE A 116 1.57 -34.86 15.86
CA ILE A 116 1.95 -33.58 15.25
C ILE A 116 0.69 -32.85 14.75
N ALA A 117 -0.19 -33.52 14.01
CA ALA A 117 -1.43 -32.93 13.49
C ALA A 117 -2.36 -32.47 14.62
N ALA A 118 -2.51 -33.25 15.69
CA ALA A 118 -3.30 -32.85 16.85
C ALA A 118 -2.73 -31.59 17.51
N ALA A 119 -1.41 -31.52 17.70
CA ALA A 119 -0.74 -30.35 18.28
C ALA A 119 -0.92 -29.10 17.41
N LEU A 120 -0.70 -29.20 16.09
CA LEU A 120 -0.92 -28.08 15.16
C LEU A 120 -2.39 -27.64 15.12
N ALA A 121 -3.34 -28.56 15.13
CA ALA A 121 -4.76 -28.23 15.15
C ALA A 121 -5.14 -27.45 16.42
N LEU A 122 -4.62 -27.85 17.58
CA LEU A 122 -4.84 -27.15 18.84
C LEU A 122 -4.17 -25.77 18.86
N ALA A 123 -2.92 -25.67 18.40
CA ALA A 123 -2.21 -24.40 18.30
C ALA A 123 -2.89 -23.43 17.33
N GLY A 124 -3.29 -23.91 16.15
CA GLY A 124 -4.03 -23.13 15.17
C GLY A 124 -5.39 -22.68 15.69
N LYS A 125 -6.11 -23.56 16.41
CA LYS A 125 -7.36 -23.18 17.09
C LYS A 125 -7.14 -22.11 18.15
N SER A 126 -6.03 -22.13 18.90
CA SER A 126 -5.71 -21.06 19.86
C SER A 126 -5.44 -19.75 19.11
N ALA A 127 -4.57 -19.77 18.11
CA ALA A 127 -4.21 -18.59 17.33
C ALA A 127 -5.45 -17.94 16.69
N LEU A 128 -6.37 -18.72 16.13
CA LEU A 128 -7.62 -18.21 15.56
C LEU A 128 -8.60 -17.65 16.61
N ARG A 129 -8.54 -18.10 17.86
CA ARG A 129 -9.35 -17.55 18.95
C ARG A 129 -8.75 -16.24 19.48
N ASP A 130 -7.42 -16.15 19.51
CA ASP A 130 -6.69 -14.98 19.99
C ASP A 130 -6.73 -13.83 18.97
N VAL A 131 -6.79 -14.15 17.68
CA VAL A 131 -7.16 -13.20 16.62
C VAL A 131 -8.69 -13.00 16.67
N GLY A 132 -9.15 -12.39 17.77
CA GLY A 132 -10.57 -12.14 18.02
C GLY A 132 -11.26 -11.56 16.79
N VAL A 133 -12.40 -12.15 16.42
CA VAL A 133 -13.29 -11.65 15.37
C VAL A 133 -13.43 -10.13 15.56
N PRO A 134 -12.99 -9.29 14.60
CA PRO A 134 -13.03 -7.86 14.78
C PRO A 134 -14.43 -7.42 15.18
N ARG A 135 -14.60 -6.66 16.27
CA ARG A 135 -15.91 -6.15 16.71
C ARG A 135 -16.67 -5.40 15.59
N THR A 136 -15.98 -5.02 14.52
CA THR A 136 -16.51 -4.47 13.27
C THR A 136 -17.39 -5.45 12.49
N VAL A 137 -17.12 -6.77 12.45
CA VAL A 137 -18.05 -7.74 11.82
C VAL A 137 -19.28 -8.00 12.70
N GLU A 138 -19.17 -7.87 14.02
CA GLU A 138 -20.32 -7.89 14.93
C GLU A 138 -21.20 -6.64 14.79
N THR A 139 -20.59 -5.48 14.57
CA THR A 139 -21.30 -4.21 14.37
C THR A 139 -21.92 -4.11 12.97
N ALA A 140 -21.22 -4.57 11.93
CA ALA A 140 -21.75 -4.63 10.56
C ALA A 140 -22.94 -5.59 10.42
N LYS A 141 -22.96 -6.69 11.19
CA LYS A 141 -24.12 -7.60 11.26
C LYS A 141 -25.32 -7.01 12.02
N LYS A 142 -25.13 -5.94 12.80
CA LYS A 142 -26.18 -5.26 13.58
C LYS A 142 -26.86 -4.08 12.87
N ILE A 143 -26.50 -3.78 11.62
CA ILE A 143 -27.20 -2.76 10.82
C ILE A 143 -28.04 -3.40 9.67
N PRO A 144 -29.11 -4.18 9.94
CA PRO A 144 -30.11 -4.50 8.92
C PRO A 144 -31.24 -3.45 8.77
N THR A 145 -31.34 -2.45 9.66
CA THR A 145 -32.56 -1.62 9.76
C THR A 145 -32.46 -0.23 9.13
N ALA A 146 -31.27 0.24 8.72
CA ALA A 146 -31.14 1.55 8.06
C ALA A 146 -31.24 1.49 6.52
N MET A 147 -31.19 0.30 5.91
CA MET A 147 -31.28 0.11 4.45
C MET A 147 -32.63 -0.47 3.98
N LYS A 148 -33.58 -0.71 4.89
CA LYS A 148 -34.94 -1.14 4.56
C LYS A 148 -35.95 -0.07 4.96
N GLY A 149 -36.15 0.87 4.04
CA GLY A 149 -37.45 1.50 3.79
C GLY A 149 -37.91 2.54 4.80
N GLU A 150 -37.37 3.76 4.70
CA GLU A 150 -38.13 4.98 4.98
C GLU A 150 -39.02 5.31 3.76
N GLU A 151 -39.87 4.35 3.36
CA GLU A 151 -40.88 4.49 2.29
C GLU A 151 -42.28 4.06 2.78
N ALA A 152 -42.48 3.99 4.10
CA ALA A 152 -43.77 3.62 4.71
C ALA A 152 -44.20 4.63 5.78
N ALA A 153 -44.34 5.90 5.40
CA ALA A 153 -45.14 6.87 6.13
C ALA A 153 -45.50 8.06 5.22
N LEU A 154 -46.32 7.78 4.20
CA LEU A 154 -47.29 8.74 3.67
C LEU A 154 -48.64 8.45 4.35
#